data_AF-A0A842Q5F5-F1
#
_entry.id   AF-A0A842Q5F5-F1
#
_cell.length_a   1.000
_cell.length_b   1.000
_cell.length_c   1.000
_cell.angle_alpha   90.00
_cell.angle_beta   90.00
_cell.angle_gamma   90.00
#
_symmetry.space_group_name_H-M   'P 1'
#
loop_
_entity.id
_entity.type
_entity.pdbx_description
1 polymer ?
#
loop_
_entity_poly.entity_id
_entity_poly.type
_entity_poly.pdbx_seq_one_letter_code
_entity_poly.pdbx_strand_id
1 'polypeptide(L)'
;MVIFSHDSDLDGIFSASIGLIRYPQARTFFIDYGAENFKKMANFINSDQQFSDDKGLIIISDLGLNDNVTDICKSMFNEAKAQDRKIIWVDHHPWSQYSVDSIKPFAEIVLDNSGRKCAAELMYETFLPGHRIAANLASIAHTMDFFTKDQYLTPISELIRYYHNFDDLSTRLSNLALKSSLGILWDIEMQAEYNKYVLLRDKAKEQVLSAMRVLDVKDLKVAFIQSSPY
;
A
#
# COMPACT_ATOMS: atom_id res chain seq x y z
N MET A 1 6.32 14.62 10.66
CA MET A 1 6.41 14.01 9.31
C MET A 1 5.55 12.76 9.27
N VAL A 2 4.93 12.49 8.12
CA VAL A 2 4.04 11.36 7.91
C VAL A 2 4.28 10.69 6.58
N ILE A 3 3.99 9.39 6.53
CA ILE A 3 4.06 8.57 5.32
C ILE A 3 2.68 7.96 5.09
N PHE A 4 2.09 8.26 3.93
CA PHE A 4 0.89 7.61 3.42
C PHE A 4 1.29 6.56 2.39
N SER A 5 0.66 5.39 2.43
CA SER A 5 0.86 4.34 1.43
C SER A 5 -0.37 3.47 1.23
N HIS A 6 -0.37 2.63 0.19
CA HIS A 6 -1.47 1.69 -0.05
C HIS A 6 -1.52 0.59 1.02
N ASP A 7 -2.74 0.16 1.36
CA ASP A 7 -3.03 -0.75 2.46
C ASP A 7 -3.20 -2.23 2.05
N SER A 8 -3.08 -2.54 0.76
CA SER A 8 -3.62 -3.78 0.20
C SER A 8 -2.60 -4.79 -0.29
N ASP A 9 -1.34 -4.40 -0.49
CA ASP A 9 -0.30 -5.24 -1.05
C ASP A 9 1.09 -4.93 -0.48
N LEU A 10 2.09 -5.67 -0.95
CA LEU A 10 3.46 -5.52 -0.49
C LEU A 10 4.10 -4.23 -0.98
N ASP A 11 3.70 -3.67 -2.11
CA ASP A 11 4.33 -2.47 -2.65
C ASP A 11 4.05 -1.27 -1.74
N GLY A 12 2.80 -1.11 -1.30
CA GLY A 12 2.43 -0.10 -0.32
C GLY A 12 3.11 -0.30 1.05
N ILE A 13 3.06 -1.51 1.60
CA ILE A 13 3.69 -1.78 2.90
C ILE A 13 5.21 -1.58 2.86
N PHE A 14 5.89 -2.02 1.80
CA PHE A 14 7.33 -1.88 1.67
C PHE A 14 7.77 -0.48 1.29
N SER A 15 6.97 0.26 0.53
CA SER A 15 7.16 1.70 0.33
C SER A 15 7.19 2.45 1.66
N ALA A 16 6.20 2.21 2.52
CA ALA A 16 6.17 2.80 3.87
C ALA A 16 7.36 2.34 4.73
N SER A 17 7.73 1.06 4.65
CA SER A 17 8.88 0.49 5.37
C SER A 17 10.20 1.15 4.97
N ILE A 18 10.42 1.36 3.68
CA ILE A 18 11.60 2.06 3.14
C ILE A 18 11.61 3.51 3.63
N GLY A 19 10.46 4.19 3.63
CA GLY A 19 10.31 5.50 4.23
C GLY A 19 10.68 5.53 5.72
N LEU A 20 10.25 4.52 6.49
CA LEU A 20 10.59 4.37 7.92
C LEU A 20 12.08 4.12 8.17
N ILE A 21 12.80 3.43 7.27
CA ILE A 21 14.26 3.29 7.38
C ILE A 21 14.92 4.68 7.32
N ARG A 22 14.48 5.54 6.39
CA ARG A 22 15.03 6.88 6.23
C ARG A 22 14.62 7.79 7.38
N TYR A 23 13.40 7.63 7.86
CA TYR A 23 12.81 8.47 8.87
C TYR A 23 12.06 7.66 9.95
N PRO A 24 12.78 7.09 10.93
CA PRO A 24 12.22 6.14 11.90
C PRO A 24 11.14 6.70 12.82
N GLN A 25 11.07 8.03 12.95
CA GLN A 25 10.07 8.76 13.73
C GLN A 25 8.79 9.08 12.94
N ALA A 26 8.69 8.66 11.67
CA ALA A 26 7.48 8.89 10.89
C ALA A 26 6.29 8.14 11.50
N ARG A 27 5.12 8.77 11.43
CA ARG A 27 3.86 8.03 11.56
C ARG A 27 3.45 7.54 10.18
N THR A 28 3.04 6.29 10.10
CA THR A 28 2.52 5.66 8.87
C THR A 28 1.01 5.63 8.88
N PHE A 29 0.42 5.87 7.71
CA PHE A 29 -1.00 5.77 7.45
C PHE A 29 -1.20 4.97 6.18
N PHE A 30 -2.06 3.96 6.25
CA PHE A 30 -2.38 3.11 5.12
C PHE A 30 -3.79 3.44 4.66
N ILE A 31 -3.93 3.71 3.37
CA ILE A 31 -5.19 4.11 2.76
C ILE A 31 -5.46 3.29 1.50
N ASP A 32 -6.73 2.98 1.30
CA ASP A 32 -7.23 2.39 0.05
C ASP A 32 -7.58 3.50 -0.95
N TYR A 33 -7.85 3.11 -2.19
CA TYR A 33 -8.32 3.98 -3.26
C TYR A 33 -9.69 4.59 -2.99
N GLY A 34 -10.04 5.58 -3.81
CA GLY A 34 -11.38 6.16 -3.85
C GLY A 34 -11.51 7.48 -3.08
N ALA A 35 -12.45 8.32 -3.53
CA ALA A 35 -12.57 9.70 -3.10
C ALA A 35 -12.74 9.86 -1.57
N GLU A 36 -13.46 8.94 -0.93
CA GLU A 36 -13.66 9.00 0.53
C GLU A 36 -12.36 8.77 1.31
N ASN A 37 -11.47 7.89 0.83
CA ASN A 37 -10.19 7.65 1.47
C ASN A 37 -9.21 8.82 1.26
N PHE A 38 -9.21 9.43 0.07
CA PHE A 38 -8.46 10.67 -0.18
C PHE A 38 -8.99 11.85 0.66
N LYS A 39 -10.30 11.96 0.90
CA LYS A 39 -10.86 12.94 1.84
C LYS A 39 -10.42 12.69 3.28
N LYS A 40 -10.36 11.44 3.72
CA LYS A 40 -9.84 11.09 5.06
C LYS A 40 -8.37 11.51 5.20
N MET A 41 -7.54 11.25 4.19
CA MET A 41 -6.15 11.72 4.15
C MET A 41 -6.07 13.24 4.25
N ALA A 42 -6.89 13.97 3.48
CA ALA A 42 -6.95 15.44 3.53
C ALA A 42 -7.35 15.95 4.93
N ASN A 43 -8.41 15.40 5.49
CA ASN A 43 -8.85 15.74 6.84
C ASN A 43 -7.77 15.46 7.89
N PHE A 44 -7.04 14.36 7.76
CA PHE A 44 -5.93 14.05 8.67
C PHE A 44 -4.81 15.09 8.57
N ILE A 45 -4.36 15.39 7.35
CA ILE A 45 -3.30 16.39 7.11
C ILE A 45 -3.69 17.75 7.66
N ASN A 46 -4.97 18.13 7.55
CA ASN A 46 -5.48 19.43 7.95
C ASN A 46 -5.78 19.56 9.46
N SER A 47 -6.25 18.49 10.09
CA SER A 47 -6.71 18.51 11.50
C SER A 47 -5.61 18.27 12.51
N ASP A 48 -4.50 17.67 12.12
CA ASP A 48 -3.48 17.28 13.06
C ASP A 48 -2.62 18.48 13.49
N GLN A 49 -2.95 19.01 14.66
CA GLN A 49 -2.25 20.12 15.32
C GLN A 49 -0.86 19.72 15.83
N GLN A 50 -0.53 18.42 15.96
CA GLN A 50 0.80 17.97 16.41
C GLN A 50 1.88 18.13 15.33
N PHE A 51 1.52 18.63 14.15
CA PHE A 51 2.46 19.07 13.13
C PHE A 51 2.88 20.54 13.31
N SER A 52 2.54 21.21 14.42
CA SER A 52 2.71 22.66 14.58
C SER A 52 4.15 23.16 14.64
N ASP A 53 5.12 22.31 15.00
CA ASP A 53 6.42 22.81 15.47
C ASP A 53 7.60 22.57 14.51
N ASP A 54 7.42 21.83 13.42
CA ASP A 54 8.46 21.62 12.41
C ASP A 54 7.88 21.66 10.99
N LYS A 55 8.62 22.28 10.07
CA LYS A 55 8.39 22.28 8.61
C LYS A 55 8.24 20.84 8.11
N GLY A 56 7.01 20.33 8.14
CA GLY A 56 6.74 18.90 8.07
C GLY A 56 6.91 18.32 6.67
N LEU A 57 7.56 17.17 6.57
CA LEU A 57 7.56 16.36 5.34
C LEU A 57 6.34 15.42 5.34
N ILE A 58 5.65 15.40 4.21
CA ILE A 58 4.60 14.45 3.85
C ILE A 58 5.11 13.61 2.70
N ILE A 59 5.17 12.30 2.89
CA ILE A 59 5.48 11.34 1.82
C ILE A 59 4.19 10.59 1.51
N ILE A 60 3.85 10.49 0.23
CA ILE A 60 2.74 9.69 -0.26
C ILE A 60 3.35 8.69 -1.24
N SER A 61 3.01 7.42 -1.10
CA SER A 61 3.56 6.34 -1.91
C SER A 61 2.47 5.41 -2.41
N ASP A 62 2.65 4.83 -3.59
CA ASP A 62 1.79 3.76 -4.11
C ASP A 62 0.28 4.10 -4.16
N LEU A 63 -0.03 5.37 -4.45
CA LEU A 63 -1.40 5.87 -4.45
C LEU A 63 -1.67 6.60 -5.74
N GLY A 64 -2.12 5.83 -6.72
CA GLY A 64 -2.60 6.29 -8.02
C GLY A 64 -3.60 7.43 -7.94
N LEU A 65 -3.33 8.51 -8.69
CA LEU A 65 -4.24 9.64 -8.83
C LEU A 65 -5.06 9.52 -10.11
N ASN A 66 -6.38 9.67 -9.98
CA ASN A 66 -7.29 9.84 -11.11
C ASN A 66 -8.01 11.19 -11.03
N ASP A 67 -8.55 11.62 -12.17
CA ASP A 67 -9.14 12.96 -12.32
C ASP A 67 -10.25 13.27 -11.29
N ASN A 68 -10.97 12.25 -10.80
CA ASN A 68 -12.04 12.43 -9.82
C ASN A 68 -11.54 12.83 -8.43
N VAL A 69 -10.29 12.50 -8.08
CA VAL A 69 -9.69 12.79 -6.76
C VAL A 69 -8.63 13.89 -6.82
N THR A 70 -8.24 14.32 -8.02
CA THR A 70 -7.24 15.36 -8.25
C THR A 70 -7.58 16.67 -7.56
N ASP A 71 -8.84 17.13 -7.62
CA ASP A 71 -9.24 18.39 -6.98
C ASP A 71 -9.28 18.32 -5.44
N ILE A 72 -9.57 17.13 -4.89
CA ILE A 72 -9.46 16.87 -3.45
C ILE A 72 -8.00 17.03 -3.02
N CYS A 73 -7.07 16.42 -3.77
CA CYS A 73 -5.64 16.46 -3.47
C CYS A 73 -5.05 17.87 -3.63
N LYS A 74 -5.45 18.63 -4.66
CA LYS A 74 -5.02 20.03 -4.85
C LYS A 74 -5.40 20.89 -3.65
N SER A 75 -6.63 20.77 -3.17
CA SER A 75 -7.12 21.57 -2.04
C SER A 75 -6.31 21.26 -0.77
N MET A 76 -6.15 19.97 -0.47
CA MET A 76 -5.31 19.46 0.62
C MET A 76 -3.87 19.97 0.54
N PHE A 77 -3.23 19.91 -0.63
CA PHE A 77 -1.84 20.33 -0.77
C PHE A 77 -1.65 21.84 -0.74
N ASN A 78 -2.62 22.61 -1.20
CA ASN A 78 -2.59 24.06 -1.06
C ASN A 78 -2.57 24.46 0.43
N GLU A 79 -3.37 23.81 1.26
CA GLU A 79 -3.38 24.01 2.72
C GLU A 79 -2.08 23.56 3.37
N ALA A 80 -1.56 22.38 3.02
CA ALA A 80 -0.28 21.89 3.53
C ALA A 80 0.89 22.83 3.16
N LYS A 81 0.90 23.35 1.92
CA LYS A 81 1.92 24.31 1.46
C LYS A 81 1.82 25.66 2.16
N ALA A 82 0.62 26.14 2.47
CA ALA A 82 0.41 27.35 3.28
C ALA A 82 0.99 27.22 4.69
N GLN A 83 1.20 25.99 5.17
CA GLN A 83 1.85 25.66 6.44
C GLN A 83 3.34 25.30 6.28
N ASP A 84 3.97 25.66 5.15
CA ASP A 84 5.39 25.38 4.82
C ASP A 84 5.76 23.89 4.88
N ARG A 85 4.81 22.99 4.58
CA ARG A 85 5.04 21.55 4.50
C ARG A 85 5.55 21.14 3.12
N LYS A 86 6.58 20.29 3.09
CA LYS A 86 7.07 19.67 1.85
C LYS A 86 6.27 18.40 1.58
N ILE A 87 5.86 18.20 0.32
CA ILE A 87 5.18 16.99 -0.13
C ILE A 87 6.05 16.31 -1.19
N ILE A 88 6.26 15.00 -1.03
CA ILE A 88 6.83 14.12 -2.05
C ILE A 88 5.82 13.02 -2.32
N TRP A 89 5.43 12.84 -3.59
CA TRP A 89 4.54 11.77 -4.01
C TRP A 89 5.29 10.83 -4.95
N VAL A 90 5.45 9.58 -4.52
CA VAL A 90 6.18 8.54 -5.23
C VAL A 90 5.20 7.48 -5.70
N ASP A 91 5.08 7.28 -7.01
CA ASP A 91 4.08 6.35 -7.53
C ASP A 91 4.50 5.74 -8.88
N HIS A 92 3.84 4.67 -9.29
CA HIS A 92 4.07 3.98 -10.56
C HIS A 92 2.78 3.79 -11.37
N HIS A 93 1.62 4.10 -10.78
CA HIS A 93 0.34 4.03 -11.48
C HIS A 93 0.27 5.05 -12.63
N PRO A 94 -0.51 4.77 -13.68
CA PRO A 94 -0.71 5.72 -14.77
C PRO A 94 -1.53 6.92 -14.29
N TRP A 95 -0.92 8.10 -14.29
CA TRP A 95 -1.60 9.37 -14.03
C TRP A 95 -1.97 10.06 -15.34
N SER A 96 -3.11 10.76 -15.36
CA SER A 96 -3.41 11.65 -16.47
C SER A 96 -2.47 12.86 -16.47
N GLN A 97 -2.22 13.45 -17.63
CA GLN A 97 -1.43 14.68 -17.72
C GLN A 97 -2.07 15.82 -16.90
N TYR A 98 -3.42 15.89 -16.88
CA TYR A 98 -4.16 16.83 -16.04
C TYR A 98 -3.81 16.68 -14.56
N SER A 99 -3.75 15.44 -14.07
CA SER A 99 -3.43 15.12 -12.68
C SER A 99 -1.99 15.50 -12.34
N VAL A 100 -1.02 15.18 -13.20
CA VAL A 100 0.38 15.58 -13.03
C VAL A 100 0.52 17.11 -12.98
N ASP A 101 -0.02 17.82 -13.98
CA ASP A 101 0.11 19.28 -14.09
C ASP A 101 -0.59 20.01 -12.94
N SER A 102 -1.67 19.42 -12.43
CA SER A 102 -2.43 19.94 -11.30
C SER A 102 -1.69 19.83 -9.97
N ILE A 103 -0.92 18.76 -9.76
CA ILE A 103 -0.28 18.46 -8.46
C ILE A 103 1.16 18.99 -8.39
N LYS A 104 1.88 19.01 -9.51
CA LYS A 104 3.28 19.45 -9.61
C LYS A 104 3.58 20.83 -8.97
N PRO A 105 2.68 21.83 -8.97
CA PRO A 105 2.92 23.09 -8.27
C PRO A 105 3.00 22.98 -6.74
N PHE A 106 2.52 21.87 -6.16
CA PHE A 106 2.39 21.67 -4.73
C PHE A 106 3.27 20.53 -4.18
N ALA A 107 3.58 19.53 -5.00
CA ALA A 107 4.35 18.36 -4.57
C ALA A 107 5.50 18.05 -5.55
N GLU A 108 6.59 17.51 -5.00
CA GLU A 108 7.61 16.83 -5.79
C GLU A 108 7.06 15.46 -6.21
N ILE A 109 6.88 15.25 -7.52
CA ILE A 109 6.33 14.01 -8.07
C ILE A 109 7.48 13.13 -8.58
N VAL A 110 7.56 11.91 -8.08
CA VAL A 110 8.44 10.84 -8.56
C VAL A 110 7.53 9.76 -9.16
N LEU A 111 7.45 9.71 -10.49
CA LEU A 111 6.51 8.85 -11.21
C LEU A 111 7.24 7.95 -12.22
N ASP A 112 7.06 6.63 -12.16
CA ASP A 112 7.49 5.74 -13.26
C ASP A 112 6.37 5.63 -14.31
N ASN A 113 6.56 6.29 -15.44
CA ASN A 113 5.66 6.15 -16.60
C ASN A 113 6.07 4.99 -17.53
N SER A 114 7.17 4.28 -17.24
CA SER A 114 7.62 3.18 -18.10
C SER A 114 6.92 1.86 -17.81
N GLY A 115 6.27 1.74 -16.64
CA GLY A 115 5.63 0.50 -16.19
C GLY A 115 6.65 -0.61 -15.92
N ARG A 116 7.85 -0.24 -15.47
CA ARG A 116 8.95 -1.18 -15.18
C ARG A 116 9.41 -1.15 -13.73
N LYS A 117 8.92 -0.18 -12.95
CA LYS A 117 9.21 -0.07 -11.52
C LYS A 117 7.93 -0.05 -10.71
N CYS A 118 7.97 -0.60 -9.52
CA CYS A 118 6.94 -0.42 -8.50
C CYS A 118 7.27 0.79 -7.60
N ALA A 119 6.34 1.23 -6.77
CA ALA A 119 6.54 2.38 -5.89
C ALA A 119 7.66 2.15 -4.87
N ALA A 120 7.84 0.92 -4.35
CA ALA A 120 8.90 0.60 -3.40
C ALA A 120 10.30 0.74 -4.04
N GLU A 121 10.46 0.40 -5.32
CA GLU A 121 11.71 0.66 -6.05
C GLU A 121 11.99 2.16 -6.16
N LEU A 122 10.96 2.95 -6.50
CA LEU A 122 11.10 4.41 -6.59
C LEU A 122 11.40 5.03 -5.22
N MET A 123 10.78 4.52 -4.14
CA MET A 123 11.06 4.92 -2.77
C MET A 123 12.53 4.63 -2.39
N TYR A 124 13.03 3.44 -2.73
CA TYR A 124 14.43 3.07 -2.52
C TYR A 124 15.39 3.99 -3.27
N GLU A 125 15.16 4.21 -4.56
CA GLU A 125 16.01 5.05 -5.41
C GLU A 125 16.01 6.52 -4.95
N THR A 126 14.87 7.02 -4.48
CA THR A 126 14.70 8.41 -4.05
C THR A 126 15.36 8.67 -2.70
N PHE A 127 15.20 7.76 -1.73
CA PHE A 127 15.54 8.06 -0.34
C PHE A 127 16.76 7.30 0.20
N LEU A 128 17.05 6.11 -0.31
CA LEU A 128 18.00 5.18 0.30
C LEU A 128 18.86 4.38 -0.71
N PRO A 129 19.38 4.99 -1.80
CA PRO A 129 20.21 4.27 -2.76
C PRO A 129 21.43 3.64 -2.07
N GLY A 130 21.66 2.35 -2.32
CA GLY A 130 22.74 1.57 -1.71
C GLY A 130 22.42 0.96 -0.34
N HIS A 131 21.26 1.27 0.26
CA HIS A 131 20.87 0.66 1.53
C HIS A 131 20.35 -0.77 1.33
N ARG A 132 21.03 -1.76 1.92
CA ARG A 132 20.80 -3.19 1.67
C ARG A 132 19.38 -3.68 2.02
N ILE A 133 18.83 -3.26 3.16
CA ILE A 133 17.46 -3.69 3.56
C ILE A 133 16.43 -3.12 2.58
N ALA A 134 16.45 -1.79 2.37
CA ALA A 134 15.58 -1.12 1.40
C ALA A 134 15.68 -1.71 -0.01
N ALA A 135 16.89 -2.02 -0.50
CA ALA A 135 17.07 -2.67 -1.80
C ALA A 135 16.40 -4.06 -1.86
N ASN A 136 16.48 -4.84 -0.78
CA ASN A 136 15.82 -6.14 -0.71
C ASN A 136 14.29 -6.00 -0.65
N LEU A 137 13.77 -5.05 0.14
CA LEU A 137 12.33 -4.76 0.19
C LEU A 137 11.79 -4.34 -1.18
N ALA A 138 12.47 -3.42 -1.86
CA ALA A 138 12.12 -2.99 -3.22
C ALA A 138 12.11 -4.16 -4.22
N SER A 139 13.12 -5.04 -4.16
CA SER A 139 13.15 -6.22 -5.02
C SER A 139 11.97 -7.17 -4.76
N ILE A 140 11.61 -7.42 -3.50
CA ILE A 140 10.48 -8.29 -3.14
C ILE A 140 9.15 -7.69 -3.59
N ALA A 141 8.97 -6.38 -3.43
CA ALA A 141 7.80 -5.67 -3.94
C ALA A 141 7.70 -5.80 -5.47
N HIS A 142 8.80 -5.59 -6.20
CA HIS A 142 8.84 -5.77 -7.65
C HIS A 142 8.37 -7.17 -8.08
N THR A 143 8.88 -8.22 -7.43
CA THR A 143 8.46 -9.59 -7.77
C THR A 143 6.97 -9.81 -7.55
N MET A 144 6.37 -9.18 -6.53
CA MET A 144 4.94 -9.29 -6.26
C MET A 144 4.11 -8.54 -7.31
N ASP A 145 4.49 -7.30 -7.61
CA ASP A 145 3.77 -6.43 -8.56
C ASP A 145 3.84 -6.94 -10.00
N PHE A 146 5.02 -7.42 -10.41
CA PHE A 146 5.28 -7.86 -11.77
C PHE A 146 5.16 -9.39 -11.94
N PHE A 147 4.88 -10.13 -10.87
CA PHE A 147 4.74 -11.59 -10.86
C PHE A 147 5.93 -12.33 -11.50
N THR A 148 7.16 -11.85 -11.32
CA THR A 148 8.36 -12.37 -12.01
C THR A 148 8.81 -13.76 -11.54
N LYS A 149 8.31 -14.24 -10.38
CA LYS A 149 8.60 -15.58 -9.78
C LYS A 149 10.10 -15.88 -9.61
N ASP A 150 10.92 -14.86 -9.49
CA ASP A 150 12.39 -14.95 -9.41
C ASP A 150 12.91 -15.13 -7.98
N GLN A 151 12.05 -15.00 -6.97
CA GLN A 151 12.42 -15.21 -5.57
C GLN A 151 11.32 -15.85 -4.73
N TYR A 152 11.72 -16.40 -3.59
CA TYR A 152 10.80 -16.92 -2.58
C TYR A 152 10.12 -15.77 -1.84
N LEU A 153 8.80 -15.81 -1.77
CA LEU A 153 7.97 -14.83 -1.08
C LEU A 153 7.37 -15.47 0.15
N THR A 154 7.59 -14.87 1.32
CA THR A 154 6.83 -15.18 2.53
C THR A 154 5.36 -14.81 2.32
N PRO A 155 4.41 -15.46 3.00
CA PRO A 155 2.98 -15.24 2.76
C PRO A 155 2.46 -13.96 3.44
N ILE A 156 3.26 -12.89 3.43
CA ILE A 156 2.90 -11.59 3.99
C ILE A 156 1.70 -10.99 3.23
N SER A 157 1.61 -11.18 1.92
CA SER A 157 0.45 -10.70 1.14
C SER A 157 -0.88 -11.33 1.59
N GLU A 158 -0.86 -12.62 1.95
CA GLU A 158 -2.03 -13.28 2.56
C GLU A 158 -2.33 -12.69 3.96
N LEU A 159 -1.31 -12.35 4.75
CA LEU A 159 -1.50 -11.67 6.04
C LEU A 159 -2.08 -10.26 5.90
N ILE A 160 -1.62 -9.48 4.92
CA ILE A 160 -2.19 -8.15 4.63
C ILE A 160 -3.69 -8.30 4.39
N ARG A 161 -4.09 -9.21 3.49
CA ARG A 161 -5.51 -9.50 3.24
C ARG A 161 -6.25 -10.00 4.47
N TYR A 162 -5.60 -10.79 5.32
CA TYR A 162 -6.20 -11.23 6.57
C TYR A 162 -6.47 -10.05 7.52
N TYR A 163 -5.54 -9.10 7.65
CA TYR A 163 -5.67 -7.95 8.54
C TYR A 163 -6.81 -7.01 8.17
N HIS A 164 -7.24 -6.97 6.90
CA HIS A 164 -8.43 -6.21 6.46
C HIS A 164 -9.73 -6.63 7.15
N ASN A 165 -9.75 -7.78 7.83
CA ASN A 165 -10.90 -8.27 8.58
C ASN A 165 -10.93 -7.79 10.04
N PHE A 166 -10.05 -6.86 10.43
CA PHE A 166 -9.92 -6.40 11.82
C PHE A 166 -10.08 -4.90 11.94
N ASP A 167 -10.74 -4.46 13.03
CA ASP A 167 -10.96 -3.04 13.33
C ASP A 167 -9.63 -2.28 13.57
N ASP A 168 -8.58 -2.98 14.01
CA ASP A 168 -7.24 -2.44 14.26
C ASP A 168 -6.28 -2.54 13.05
N LEU A 169 -6.82 -2.64 11.83
CA LEU A 169 -6.08 -2.74 10.55
C LEU A 169 -4.88 -1.78 10.50
N SER A 170 -5.10 -0.49 10.76
CA SER A 170 -4.06 0.54 10.67
C SER A 170 -2.85 0.24 11.57
N THR A 171 -3.10 -0.24 12.79
CA THR A 171 -2.05 -0.63 13.74
C THR A 171 -1.29 -1.86 13.25
N ARG A 172 -2.00 -2.85 12.69
CA ARG A 172 -1.40 -4.07 12.15
C ARG A 172 -0.48 -3.78 10.96
N LEU A 173 -0.94 -2.97 10.01
CA LEU A 173 -0.13 -2.59 8.85
C LEU A 173 1.07 -1.72 9.25
N SER A 174 0.90 -0.80 10.20
CA SER A 174 2.01 0.01 10.73
C SER A 174 3.06 -0.86 11.44
N ASN A 175 2.64 -1.86 12.21
CA ASN A 175 3.56 -2.82 12.83
C ASN A 175 4.27 -3.68 11.78
N LEU A 176 3.58 -4.10 10.73
CA LEU A 176 4.18 -4.86 9.63
C LEU A 176 5.23 -4.05 8.88
N ALA A 177 4.94 -2.77 8.59
CA ALA A 177 5.89 -1.86 7.97
C ALA A 177 7.11 -1.57 8.87
N LEU A 178 6.88 -1.38 10.17
CA LEU A 178 7.97 -1.21 11.14
C LEU A 178 8.87 -2.45 11.20
N LYS A 179 8.30 -3.66 11.32
CA LYS A 179 9.08 -4.91 11.31
C LYS A 179 9.88 -5.07 10.01
N SER A 180 9.26 -4.78 8.87
CA SER A 180 9.91 -4.85 7.56
C SER A 180 11.05 -3.83 7.43
N SER A 181 10.90 -2.62 7.97
CA SER A 181 11.97 -1.61 8.00
C SER A 181 13.20 -2.06 8.80
N LEU A 182 13.01 -2.93 9.79
CA LEU A 182 14.08 -3.58 10.57
C LEU A 182 14.65 -4.82 9.88
N GLY A 183 14.17 -5.18 8.68
CA GLY A 183 14.57 -6.37 7.94
C GLY A 183 13.88 -7.66 8.41
N ILE A 184 12.82 -7.57 9.21
CA ILE A 184 12.03 -8.71 9.68
C ILE A 184 10.91 -8.96 8.67
N LEU A 185 11.12 -9.92 7.77
CA LEU A 185 10.14 -10.32 6.74
C LEU A 185 9.15 -11.38 7.26
N TRP A 186 9.52 -12.11 8.30
CA TRP A 186 8.67 -13.12 8.91
C TRP A 186 9.11 -13.39 10.34
N ASP A 187 8.16 -13.45 11.26
CA ASP A 187 8.43 -13.77 12.66
C ASP A 187 7.36 -14.73 13.24
N ILE A 188 7.52 -15.05 14.53
CA ILE A 188 6.65 -16.00 15.21
C ILE A 188 5.21 -15.47 15.40
N GLU A 189 5.03 -14.16 15.52
CA GLU A 189 3.72 -13.53 15.66
C GLU A 189 2.98 -13.61 14.31
N MET A 190 3.67 -13.23 13.23
CA MET A 190 3.16 -13.37 11.86
C MET A 190 2.80 -14.83 11.55
N GLN A 191 3.65 -15.79 11.93
CA GLN A 191 3.36 -17.20 11.75
C GLN A 191 2.12 -17.65 12.53
N ALA A 192 1.95 -17.18 13.77
CA ALA A 192 0.78 -17.52 14.58
C ALA A 192 -0.52 -16.96 13.98
N GLU A 193 -0.48 -15.75 13.44
CA GLU A 193 -1.63 -15.14 12.75
C GLU A 193 -1.91 -15.81 11.41
N TYR A 194 -0.86 -16.17 10.66
CA TYR A 194 -0.99 -16.91 9.41
C TYR A 194 -1.62 -18.28 9.62
N ASN A 195 -1.25 -18.99 10.70
CA ASN A 195 -1.87 -20.27 11.03
C ASN A 195 -3.38 -20.13 11.27
N LYS A 196 -3.84 -19.04 11.91
CA LYS A 196 -5.28 -18.76 12.08
C LYS A 196 -5.94 -18.49 10.73
N TYR A 197 -5.31 -17.67 9.89
CA TYR A 197 -5.77 -17.39 8.54
C TYR A 197 -5.90 -18.67 7.69
N VAL A 198 -4.89 -19.56 7.72
CA VAL A 198 -4.88 -20.83 6.98
C VAL A 198 -6.09 -21.69 7.35
N LEU A 199 -6.41 -21.81 8.65
CA LEU A 199 -7.59 -22.56 9.09
C LEU A 199 -8.90 -21.98 8.55
N LEU A 200 -9.03 -20.65 8.53
CA LEU A 200 -10.21 -19.98 7.97
C LEU A 200 -10.29 -20.18 6.46
N ARG A 201 -9.17 -19.99 5.75
CA ARG A 201 -9.05 -20.16 4.31
C ARG A 201 -9.40 -21.59 3.89
N ASP A 202 -8.85 -22.58 4.58
CA ASP A 202 -9.04 -23.98 4.21
C ASP A 202 -10.47 -24.44 4.52
N LYS A 203 -11.05 -24.01 5.64
CA LYS A 203 -12.48 -24.21 5.93
C LYS A 203 -13.37 -23.56 4.87
N ALA A 204 -13.07 -22.33 4.44
CA ALA A 204 -13.82 -21.66 3.39
C ALA A 204 -13.72 -22.42 2.05
N LYS A 205 -12.52 -22.90 1.69
CA LYS A 205 -12.32 -23.75 0.50
C LYS A 205 -13.15 -25.03 0.57
N GLU A 206 -13.14 -25.73 1.70
CA GLU A 206 -13.94 -26.95 1.90
C GLU A 206 -15.44 -26.66 1.73
N GLN A 207 -15.94 -25.57 2.32
CA GLN A 207 -17.34 -25.16 2.18
C GLN A 207 -17.70 -24.87 0.72
N VAL A 208 -16.88 -24.08 0.03
CA VAL A 208 -17.08 -23.72 -1.39
C VAL A 208 -17.07 -24.96 -2.28
N LEU A 209 -16.13 -25.88 -2.07
CA LEU A 209 -16.03 -27.13 -2.83
C LEU A 209 -17.21 -28.07 -2.53
N SER A 210 -17.65 -28.16 -1.28
CA SER A 210 -18.81 -28.99 -0.90
C SER A 210 -20.13 -28.50 -1.49
N ALA A 211 -20.25 -27.20 -1.76
CA ALA A 211 -21.42 -26.59 -2.38
C ALA A 211 -21.35 -26.56 -3.91
N MET A 212 -20.23 -26.98 -4.51
CA MET A 212 -20.03 -26.99 -5.96
C MET A 212 -21.00 -27.96 -6.63
N ARG A 213 -21.72 -27.47 -7.64
CA ARG A 213 -22.58 -28.30 -8.49
C ARG A 213 -22.01 -28.37 -9.88
N VAL A 214 -21.74 -29.58 -10.39
CA VAL A 214 -21.32 -29.78 -11.78
C VAL A 214 -22.53 -30.18 -12.60
N LEU A 215 -22.82 -29.43 -13.65
CA LEU A 215 -23.90 -29.72 -14.60
C LEU A 215 -23.33 -29.86 -16.00
N ASP A 216 -23.86 -30.79 -16.77
CA ASP A 216 -23.60 -30.88 -18.20
C ASP A 216 -24.46 -29.85 -18.95
N VAL A 217 -23.83 -28.91 -19.63
CA VAL A 217 -24.49 -27.89 -20.46
C VAL A 217 -24.02 -28.09 -21.90
N LYS A 218 -24.86 -28.77 -22.70
CA LYS A 218 -24.49 -29.30 -24.03
C LYS A 218 -23.31 -30.28 -23.88
N ASP A 219 -22.21 -30.03 -24.59
CA ASP A 219 -21.00 -30.87 -24.58
C ASP A 219 -19.94 -30.40 -23.55
N LEU A 220 -20.32 -29.50 -22.63
CA LEU A 220 -19.42 -28.92 -21.63
C LEU A 220 -19.84 -29.30 -20.21
N LYS A 221 -18.87 -29.67 -19.37
CA LYS A 221 -19.04 -29.77 -17.91
C LYS A 221 -18.82 -28.41 -17.27
N VAL A 222 -19.85 -27.87 -16.63
CA VAL A 222 -19.80 -26.55 -15.99
C VAL A 222 -19.93 -26.71 -14.47
N ALA A 223 -18.96 -26.16 -13.74
CA ALA A 223 -19.02 -26.07 -12.28
C ALA A 223 -19.68 -24.76 -11.84
N PHE A 224 -20.79 -24.87 -11.13
CA PHE A 224 -21.47 -23.77 -10.46
C PHE A 224 -21.00 -23.72 -9.02
N ILE A 225 -20.37 -22.61 -8.67
CA ILE A 225 -19.86 -22.36 -7.33
C ILE A 225 -20.61 -21.15 -6.80
N GLN A 226 -21.31 -21.33 -5.69
CA GLN A 226 -21.92 -20.20 -5.00
C GLN A 226 -20.82 -19.48 -4.21
N SER A 227 -20.40 -18.29 -4.67
CA SER A 227 -19.58 -17.42 -3.85
C SER A 227 -20.48 -16.63 -2.91
N SER A 228 -20.13 -16.61 -1.62
CA SER A 228 -20.68 -15.61 -0.71
C SER A 228 -20.03 -14.27 -1.04
N PRO A 229 -20.80 -13.17 -1.11
CA PRO A 229 -20.21 -11.85 -1.14
C PRO A 229 -19.57 -11.61 0.24
N TYR A 230 -18.25 -11.60 0.27
CA TYR A 230 -17.48 -10.93 1.31
C TYR A 230 -16.70 -9.83 0.61
#